data_AF-A0A9D4HVR1-F1
#
_entry.id   AF-A0A9D4HVR1-F1
#
_cell.length_a   1.000
_cell.length_b   1.000
_cell.length_c   1.000
_cell.angle_alpha   90.00
_cell.angle_beta   90.00
_cell.angle_gamma   90.00
#
_symmetry.space_group_name_H-M   'P 1'
#
loop_
_entity.id
_entity.type
_entity.pdbx_description
1 polymer ?
#
loop_
_entity_poly.entity_id
_entity_poly.type
_entity_poly.pdbx_seq_one_letter_code
_entity_poly.pdbx_strand_id
1 'polypeptide(L)'
;MDNSQEDIKENREIVLNYMEYLDVMAKPLIREEADEANEHIDTHETVEVPQLNFKLLDFHIVPCRLKNPPPPISRFTSPENCEKTPVLCFAFVENFMPPSFFHRLVAVCISTWPISKSGPHDQLYNGLAVFDIHKTECLTIWYKDHIIYARISCFRKDRITDFNVGLCQEVRLILLKSLRKFVSQSLENPRTPIAFEEYIQCPEMEESVHNEGMFRLDEFMYDRELKCRAASCKKTHTVERKDAMSHWYKTTLDLLDNEDDLNTPVSESDLSKVAKEIGYEYWMLGIVLGCSNQQLNTLSATHDLRKERCTFVFQYMVIWMKREGERATKQRLSRAIHAARLCLSRGDKITPVIF
;
A
#
# COMPACT_ATOMS: atom_id res chain seq x y z
N MET A 1 26.56 40.70 18.50
CA MET A 1 26.57 39.28 18.92
C MET A 1 25.27 38.57 18.54
N ASP A 2 24.22 39.27 18.08
CA ASP A 2 22.92 38.67 17.72
C ASP A 2 22.90 37.85 16.41
N ASN A 3 23.70 38.18 15.40
CA ASN A 3 23.71 37.42 14.13
C ASN A 3 24.05 35.92 14.31
N SER A 4 24.80 35.57 15.36
CA SER A 4 25.20 34.18 15.60
C SER A 4 24.05 33.26 16.01
N GLN A 5 23.00 33.77 16.65
CA GLN A 5 21.86 32.95 17.08
C GLN A 5 20.88 32.68 15.93
N GLU A 6 20.73 33.65 15.02
CA GLU A 6 19.88 33.54 13.84
C GLU A 6 20.45 32.52 12.84
N ASP A 7 21.76 32.60 12.57
CA ASP A 7 22.47 31.64 11.73
C ASP A 7 22.37 30.19 12.27
N ILE A 8 22.48 30.00 13.59
CA ILE A 8 22.34 28.68 14.22
C ILE A 8 20.92 28.13 14.05
N LYS A 9 19.91 29.00 14.18
CA LYS A 9 18.50 28.61 14.03
C LYS A 9 18.20 28.22 12.58
N GLU A 10 18.64 29.01 11.61
CA GLU A 10 18.47 28.72 10.18
C GLU A 10 19.13 27.39 9.80
N ASN A 11 20.39 27.20 10.21
CA ASN A 11 21.11 25.94 9.95
C ASN A 11 20.41 24.74 10.58
N ARG A 12 19.85 24.89 11.78
CA ARG A 12 19.06 23.83 12.43
C ARG A 12 17.81 23.49 11.61
N GLU A 13 17.07 24.48 11.13
CA GLU A 13 15.87 24.25 10.32
C GLU A 13 16.20 23.56 8.99
N ILE A 14 17.30 23.94 8.33
CA ILE A 14 17.78 23.27 7.11
C ILE A 14 18.06 21.78 7.37
N VAL A 15 18.76 21.46 8.46
CA VAL A 15 19.07 20.07 8.82
C VAL A 15 17.80 19.28 9.13
N LEU A 16 16.86 19.88 9.87
CA LEU A 16 15.58 19.24 10.18
C LEU A 16 14.78 18.98 8.89
N ASN A 17 14.64 19.96 8.02
CA ASN A 17 13.94 19.80 6.74
C ASN A 17 14.59 18.72 5.87
N TYR A 18 15.92 18.65 5.86
CA TYR A 18 16.65 17.61 5.13
C TYR A 18 16.41 16.21 5.71
N MET A 19 16.42 16.07 7.04
CA MET A 19 16.13 14.80 7.71
C MET A 19 14.69 14.34 7.49
N GLU A 20 13.72 15.26 7.48
CA GLU A 20 12.32 14.99 7.15
C GLU A 20 12.17 14.57 5.67
N TYR A 21 12.83 15.27 4.74
CA TYR A 21 12.86 14.92 3.31
C TYR A 21 13.40 13.51 3.03
N LEU A 22 14.38 13.07 3.84
CA LEU A 22 14.95 11.72 3.78
C LEU A 22 14.11 10.66 4.52
N ASP A 23 12.96 11.04 5.08
CA ASP A 23 12.10 10.18 5.89
C ASP A 23 12.82 9.62 7.14
N VAL A 24 13.83 10.32 7.68
CA VAL A 24 14.56 9.91 8.90
C VAL A 24 13.74 10.22 10.16
N MET A 25 12.91 11.25 10.08
CA MET A 25 12.02 11.69 11.13
C MET A 25 10.77 12.31 10.51
N ALA A 26 9.72 12.51 11.31
CA ALA A 26 8.48 13.13 10.86
C ALA A 26 7.82 13.93 11.98
N LYS A 27 7.06 14.96 11.59
CA LYS A 27 6.14 15.66 12.51
C LYS A 27 4.83 14.87 12.60
N PRO A 28 4.37 14.53 13.81
CA PRO A 28 3.12 13.79 13.95
C PRO A 28 1.91 14.69 13.71
N LEU A 29 0.86 14.07 13.17
CA LEU A 29 -0.46 14.66 13.01
C LEU A 29 -1.32 14.41 14.25
N ILE A 30 -2.10 15.40 14.65
CA ILE A 30 -3.23 15.25 15.57
C ILE A 30 -4.52 15.52 14.81
N ARG A 31 -5.54 14.75 15.12
CA ARG A 31 -6.90 14.99 14.68
C ARG A 31 -7.47 16.18 15.46
N GLU A 32 -7.85 17.24 14.75
CA GLU A 32 -8.64 18.29 15.40
C GLU A 32 -10.00 17.68 15.73
N GLU A 33 -10.37 17.69 17.02
CA GLU A 33 -11.72 17.36 17.43
C GLU A 33 -12.62 18.42 16.76
N ALA A 34 -13.41 18.00 15.78
CA ALA A 34 -14.50 18.85 15.30
C ALA A 34 -15.40 19.04 16.52
N ASP A 35 -15.61 20.28 16.95
CA ASP A 35 -16.53 20.62 18.03
C ASP A 35 -17.86 19.89 17.76
N GLU A 36 -18.12 18.79 18.48
CA GLU A 36 -19.29 17.92 18.32
C GLU A 36 -20.61 18.65 18.67
N ALA A 37 -20.56 19.96 18.88
CA ALA A 37 -21.65 20.79 19.35
C ALA A 37 -22.61 21.28 18.25
N ASN A 38 -22.36 21.06 16.95
CA ASN A 38 -23.16 21.68 15.88
C ASN A 38 -23.59 20.79 14.70
N GLU A 39 -23.44 19.47 14.74
CA GLU A 39 -24.06 18.60 13.73
C GLU A 39 -25.56 18.41 14.02
N HIS A 40 -26.35 19.45 13.78
CA HIS A 40 -27.78 19.30 13.52
C HIS A 40 -27.90 18.61 12.16
N ILE A 41 -28.25 17.32 12.18
CA ILE A 41 -28.44 16.50 10.99
C ILE A 41 -29.65 17.04 10.22
N ASP A 42 -29.40 17.88 9.22
CA ASP A 42 -30.35 18.09 8.13
C ASP A 42 -30.27 16.85 7.23
N THR A 43 -31.31 16.02 7.32
CA THR A 43 -31.49 14.84 6.49
C THR A 43 -31.86 15.29 5.08
N HIS A 44 -30.89 15.60 4.23
CA HIS A 44 -30.91 15.40 2.77
C HIS A 44 -29.60 15.94 2.19
N GLU A 45 -29.09 15.22 1.18
CA GLU A 45 -27.98 15.59 0.27
C GLU A 45 -26.56 15.11 0.64
N THR A 46 -26.02 14.36 -0.33
CA THR A 46 -24.60 14.06 -0.60
C THR A 46 -23.71 13.63 0.56
N VAL A 47 -23.27 12.37 0.54
CA VAL A 47 -22.16 11.86 1.36
C VAL A 47 -20.87 12.58 0.93
N GLU A 48 -20.66 13.79 1.42
CA GLU A 48 -19.35 14.44 1.42
C GLU A 48 -18.50 13.72 2.45
N VAL A 49 -17.40 13.12 1.99
CA VAL A 49 -16.41 12.52 2.89
C VAL A 49 -15.92 13.61 3.83
N PRO A 50 -16.06 13.47 5.17
CA PRO A 50 -15.62 14.49 6.10
C PRO A 50 -14.15 14.80 5.85
N GLN A 51 -13.82 16.04 5.47
CA GLN A 51 -12.44 16.49 5.41
C GLN A 51 -11.93 16.53 6.85
N LEU A 52 -11.11 15.55 7.21
CA LEU A 52 -10.47 15.50 8.52
C LEU A 52 -9.44 16.63 8.59
N ASN A 53 -9.70 17.65 9.41
CA ASN A 53 -8.71 18.67 9.71
C ASN A 53 -7.62 18.07 10.61
N PHE A 54 -6.38 18.10 10.13
CA PHE A 54 -5.21 17.62 10.88
C PHE A 54 -4.29 18.77 11.22
N LYS A 55 -3.79 18.77 12.46
CA LYS A 55 -2.80 19.73 12.95
C LYS A 55 -1.45 19.06 13.11
N LEU A 56 -0.41 19.69 12.55
CA LEU A 56 0.98 19.29 12.77
C LEU A 56 1.45 19.74 14.16
N LEU A 57 2.13 18.85 14.87
CA LEU A 57 2.78 19.20 16.15
C LEU A 57 4.18 19.78 15.93
N ASP A 58 4.58 20.65 16.86
CA ASP A 58 5.89 21.31 16.85
C ASP A 58 6.98 20.47 17.52
N PHE A 59 7.04 19.19 17.18
CA PHE A 59 8.16 18.32 17.51
C PHE A 59 8.31 17.22 16.46
N HIS A 60 9.50 16.62 16.41
CA HIS A 60 9.81 15.55 15.48
C HIS A 60 9.93 14.22 16.22
N ILE A 61 9.47 13.16 15.58
CA ILE A 61 9.67 11.80 16.03
C ILE A 61 10.73 11.15 15.15
N VAL A 62 11.73 10.53 15.77
CA VAL A 62 12.79 9.77 15.10
C VAL A 62 12.53 8.27 15.31
N PRO A 63 11.96 7.55 14.34
CA PRO A 63 11.47 6.18 14.55
C PRO A 63 12.52 5.20 15.07
N CYS A 64 13.78 5.34 14.65
CA CYS A 64 14.86 4.46 15.10
C CYS A 64 15.28 4.66 16.57
N ARG A 65 14.77 5.72 17.24
CA ARG A 65 15.04 6.05 18.65
C ARG A 65 13.87 5.72 19.57
N LEU A 66 12.79 5.15 19.03
CA LEU A 66 11.63 4.72 19.81
C LEU A 66 11.99 3.56 20.74
N LYS A 67 11.19 3.39 21.80
CA LYS A 67 11.30 2.23 22.71
C LYS A 67 10.79 0.99 22.00
N ASN A 68 11.31 -0.18 22.38
CA ASN A 68 10.78 -1.46 21.89
C ASN A 68 9.34 -1.68 22.37
N PRO A 69 8.49 -2.37 21.58
CA PRO A 69 7.13 -2.68 22.00
C PRO A 69 7.15 -3.63 23.20
N PRO A 70 6.27 -3.41 24.19
CA PRO A 70 6.11 -4.36 25.29
C PRO A 70 5.49 -5.68 24.77
N PRO A 71 5.99 -6.84 25.23
CA PRO A 71 5.38 -8.13 24.86
C PRO A 71 4.03 -8.35 25.59
N PRO A 72 3.09 -9.13 25.01
CA PRO A 72 3.16 -9.68 23.67
C PRO A 72 2.74 -8.65 22.60
N ILE A 73 3.41 -8.68 21.44
CA ILE A 73 3.10 -7.80 20.30
C ILE A 73 1.69 -8.06 19.74
N SER A 74 1.15 -9.27 19.93
CA SER A 74 -0.17 -9.67 19.47
C SER A 74 -1.29 -8.74 19.94
N ARG A 75 -1.16 -8.07 21.09
CA ARG A 75 -2.16 -7.10 21.57
C ARG A 75 -2.38 -5.92 20.62
N PHE A 76 -1.41 -5.64 19.75
CA PHE A 76 -1.48 -4.58 18.75
C PHE A 76 -1.83 -5.13 17.37
N THR A 77 -1.19 -6.23 16.96
CA THR A 77 -1.39 -6.83 15.63
C THR A 77 -2.72 -7.59 15.55
N SER A 78 -3.28 -7.93 16.71
CA SER A 78 -4.53 -8.65 16.89
C SER A 78 -5.35 -8.08 18.04
N PRO A 79 -5.94 -6.90 17.84
CA PRO A 79 -6.86 -6.39 18.84
C PRO A 79 -8.05 -7.34 19.00
N GLU A 80 -8.56 -7.46 20.23
CA GLU A 80 -9.83 -8.15 20.48
C GLU A 80 -11.00 -7.26 20.04
N ASN A 81 -12.15 -7.87 19.74
CA ASN A 81 -13.39 -7.18 19.42
C ASN A 81 -13.31 -6.22 18.21
N CYS A 82 -12.51 -6.57 17.22
CA CYS A 82 -12.42 -5.83 15.96
C CYS A 82 -12.49 -6.79 14.77
N GLU A 83 -12.98 -6.29 13.64
CA GLU A 83 -12.81 -6.96 12.36
C GLU A 83 -11.42 -6.64 11.81
N LYS A 84 -10.83 -7.54 11.02
CA LYS A 84 -9.43 -7.43 10.58
C LYS A 84 -9.29 -7.81 9.12
N THR A 85 -8.43 -7.10 8.42
CA THR A 85 -7.99 -7.53 7.10
C THR A 85 -6.99 -8.70 7.21
N PRO A 86 -6.86 -9.53 6.16
CA PRO A 86 -5.71 -10.41 6.00
C PRO A 86 -4.40 -9.61 6.12
N VAL A 87 -3.31 -10.23 6.59
CA VAL A 87 -2.04 -9.50 6.74
C VAL A 87 -1.39 -9.31 5.37
N LEU A 88 -1.16 -8.06 4.98
CA LEU A 88 -0.33 -7.72 3.83
C LEU A 88 1.14 -7.78 4.25
N CYS A 89 1.95 -8.51 3.50
CA CYS A 89 3.36 -8.73 3.81
C CYS A 89 4.23 -8.22 2.65
N PHE A 90 5.32 -7.53 2.99
CA PHE A 90 6.38 -7.13 2.07
C PHE A 90 7.65 -7.90 2.43
N ALA A 91 7.91 -8.99 1.73
CA ALA A 91 9.05 -9.86 2.00
C ALA A 91 10.24 -9.47 1.09
N PHE A 92 11.38 -9.18 1.70
CA PHE A 92 12.58 -8.79 0.98
C PHE A 92 13.31 -10.01 0.43
N VAL A 93 13.72 -9.92 -0.84
CA VAL A 93 14.47 -10.97 -1.53
C VAL A 93 15.80 -11.21 -0.80
N GLU A 94 16.28 -12.46 -0.80
CA GLU A 94 17.49 -12.89 -0.07
C GLU A 94 17.43 -12.71 1.46
N ASN A 95 16.23 -12.49 2.03
CA ASN A 95 16.03 -12.24 3.46
C ASN A 95 16.87 -11.07 4.00
N PHE A 96 17.13 -10.06 3.15
CA PHE A 96 17.85 -8.87 3.57
C PHE A 96 16.96 -7.63 3.46
N MET A 97 16.54 -7.12 4.62
CA MET A 97 15.84 -5.85 4.74
C MET A 97 16.71 -4.88 5.55
N PRO A 98 17.19 -3.77 4.94
CA PRO A 98 17.84 -2.72 5.71
C PRO A 98 16.91 -2.22 6.82
N PRO A 99 17.36 -2.17 8.10
CA PRO A 99 16.51 -1.72 9.20
C PRO A 99 15.91 -0.32 8.98
N SER A 100 16.65 0.54 8.27
CA SER A 100 16.21 1.89 7.92
C SER A 100 14.95 1.91 7.06
N PHE A 101 14.65 0.87 6.28
CA PHE A 101 13.45 0.85 5.43
C PHE A 101 12.18 0.86 6.26
N PHE A 102 12.13 0.08 7.33
CA PHE A 102 11.00 0.11 8.25
C PHE A 102 10.90 1.46 8.97
N HIS A 103 12.01 2.01 9.46
CA HIS A 103 12.00 3.31 10.14
C HIS A 103 11.54 4.45 9.24
N ARG A 104 11.99 4.46 7.97
CA ARG A 104 11.53 5.42 6.96
C ARG A 104 10.06 5.25 6.62
N LEU A 105 9.59 4.00 6.54
CA LEU A 105 8.16 3.73 6.33
C LEU A 105 7.31 4.26 7.50
N VAL A 106 7.76 4.06 8.73
CA VAL A 106 7.11 4.62 9.93
C VAL A 106 7.09 6.14 9.89
N ALA A 107 8.19 6.79 9.49
CA ALA A 107 8.23 8.25 9.34
C ALA A 107 7.17 8.76 8.34
N VAL A 108 7.08 8.10 7.17
CA VAL A 108 6.02 8.42 6.18
C VAL A 108 4.63 8.24 6.78
N CYS A 109 4.40 7.17 7.54
CA CYS A 109 3.10 6.94 8.18
C CYS A 109 2.78 8.02 9.23
N ILE A 110 3.75 8.45 10.03
CA ILE A 110 3.59 9.54 11.02
C ILE A 110 3.17 10.86 10.36
N SER A 111 3.73 11.17 9.19
CA SER A 111 3.36 12.38 8.43
C SER A 111 2.05 12.25 7.65
N THR A 112 1.48 11.03 7.56
CA THR A 112 0.28 10.74 6.77
C THR A 112 -0.95 10.54 7.65
N TRP A 113 -0.78 9.91 8.81
CA TRP A 113 -1.88 9.53 9.70
C TRP A 113 -1.56 9.85 11.16
N PRO A 114 -2.57 10.25 11.96
CA PRO A 114 -2.43 10.35 13.40
C PRO A 114 -1.97 9.04 14.04
N ILE A 115 -1.13 9.15 15.06
CA ILE A 115 -0.68 7.99 15.86
C ILE A 115 -1.83 7.55 16.75
N SER A 116 -2.14 6.26 16.74
CA SER A 116 -3.21 5.70 17.56
C SER A 116 -2.84 5.72 19.05
N LYS A 117 -3.84 5.92 19.90
CA LYS A 117 -3.66 6.00 21.35
C LYS A 117 -4.43 4.90 22.07
N SER A 118 -3.81 4.34 23.10
CA SER A 118 -4.47 3.46 24.06
C SER A 118 -4.40 4.11 25.44
N GLY A 119 -5.52 4.74 25.83
CA GLY A 119 -5.53 5.64 26.97
C GLY A 119 -4.55 6.81 26.76
N PRO A 120 -3.65 7.09 27.71
CA PRO A 120 -2.68 8.18 27.57
C PRO A 120 -1.44 7.81 26.74
N HIS A 121 -1.36 6.60 26.19
CA HIS A 121 -0.14 6.07 25.59
C HIS A 121 -0.24 5.98 24.06
N ASP A 122 0.71 6.62 23.39
CA ASP A 122 0.91 6.48 21.95
C ASP A 122 1.35 5.05 21.61
N GLN A 123 0.73 4.47 20.58
CA GLN A 123 1.04 3.12 20.09
C GLN A 123 2.14 3.14 19.03
N LEU A 124 3.28 3.73 19.38
CA LEU A 124 4.42 3.91 18.48
C LEU A 124 5.73 3.44 19.11
N TYR A 125 6.35 2.43 18.50
CA TYR A 125 7.50 1.70 19.03
C TYR A 125 8.55 1.41 17.93
N ASN A 126 9.77 1.07 18.34
CA ASN A 126 10.77 0.57 17.42
C ASN A 126 10.37 -0.84 16.98
N GLY A 127 9.91 -0.94 15.74
CA GLY A 127 9.45 -2.19 15.13
C GLY A 127 7.94 -2.40 15.11
N LEU A 128 7.16 -1.48 15.65
CA LEU A 128 5.70 -1.53 15.60
C LEU A 128 5.10 -0.12 15.67
N ALA A 129 4.12 0.16 14.82
CA ALA A 129 3.37 1.41 14.87
C ALA A 129 1.90 1.17 14.55
N VAL A 130 1.01 1.87 15.26
CA VAL A 130 -0.43 1.86 15.03
C VAL A 130 -0.90 3.28 14.72
N PHE A 131 -1.67 3.45 13.65
CA PHE A 131 -2.14 4.73 13.15
C PHE A 131 -3.66 4.74 12.97
N ASP A 132 -4.30 5.84 13.30
CA ASP A 132 -5.73 6.04 13.06
C ASP A 132 -5.93 6.56 11.63
N ILE A 133 -6.31 5.67 10.72
CA ILE A 133 -6.45 6.00 9.30
C ILE A 133 -7.85 6.50 8.94
N HIS A 134 -8.85 6.20 9.79
CA HIS A 134 -10.22 6.70 9.69
C HIS A 134 -10.91 6.65 11.07
N LYS A 135 -12.19 7.04 11.17
CA LYS A 135 -12.97 7.10 12.43
C LYS A 135 -12.91 5.80 13.24
N THR A 136 -12.95 4.64 12.59
CA THR A 136 -13.02 3.33 13.27
C THR A 136 -11.91 2.37 12.84
N GLU A 137 -11.02 2.81 11.95
CA GLU A 137 -10.06 1.96 11.27
C GLU A 137 -8.65 2.37 11.67
N CYS A 138 -7.86 1.39 12.10
CA CYS A 138 -6.48 1.59 12.51
C CYS A 138 -5.55 0.71 11.66
N LEU A 139 -4.50 1.32 11.09
CA LEU A 139 -3.41 0.61 10.43
C LEU A 139 -2.38 0.19 11.49
N THR A 140 -2.10 -1.11 11.57
CA THR A 140 -0.95 -1.63 12.32
C THR A 140 0.13 -2.07 11.35
N ILE A 141 1.34 -1.54 11.50
CA ILE A 141 2.54 -1.99 10.79
C ILE A 141 3.58 -2.49 11.77
N TRP A 142 4.26 -3.59 11.42
CA TRP A 142 5.36 -4.13 12.21
C TRP A 142 6.37 -4.79 11.30
N TYR A 143 7.60 -5.01 11.77
CA TYR A 143 8.55 -5.83 11.06
C TYR A 143 9.03 -6.99 11.92
N LYS A 144 9.26 -8.13 11.26
CA LYS A 144 9.88 -9.29 11.87
C LYS A 144 10.46 -10.17 10.77
N ASP A 145 11.61 -10.78 11.03
CA ASP A 145 12.27 -11.73 10.13
C ASP A 145 12.42 -11.21 8.69
N HIS A 146 12.82 -9.93 8.55
CA HIS A 146 13.00 -9.25 7.25
C HIS A 146 11.72 -9.08 6.41
N ILE A 147 10.55 -9.22 7.03
CA ILE A 147 9.25 -8.96 6.43
C ILE A 147 8.60 -7.77 7.15
N ILE A 148 8.07 -6.84 6.36
CA ILE A 148 7.18 -5.80 6.87
C ILE A 148 5.75 -6.28 6.72
N TYR A 149 5.00 -6.24 7.80
CA TYR A 149 3.62 -6.65 7.87
C TYR A 149 2.73 -5.43 8.07
N ALA A 150 1.55 -5.46 7.45
CA ALA A 150 0.53 -4.44 7.56
C ALA A 150 -0.85 -5.09 7.70
N ARG A 151 -1.66 -4.57 8.62
CA ARG A 151 -3.06 -4.99 8.82
C ARG A 151 -3.90 -3.77 9.14
N ILE A 152 -5.14 -3.75 8.66
CA ILE A 152 -6.13 -2.78 9.11
C ILE A 152 -7.11 -3.49 10.02
N SER A 153 -7.37 -2.89 11.18
CA SER A 153 -8.36 -3.34 12.15
C SER A 153 -9.50 -2.33 12.22
N CYS A 154 -10.73 -2.80 12.33
CA CYS A 154 -11.93 -1.98 12.40
C CYS A 154 -12.65 -2.18 13.74
N PHE A 155 -12.68 -1.15 14.57
CA PHE A 155 -13.28 -1.14 15.90
C PHE A 155 -14.70 -0.54 15.84
N ARG A 156 -15.67 -1.35 15.44
CA ARG A 156 -17.08 -0.92 15.35
C ARG A 156 -17.91 -1.56 16.44
N LYS A 157 -18.86 -0.78 17.00
CA LYS A 157 -19.90 -1.29 17.90
C LYS A 157 -21.01 -2.01 17.12
N ASP A 158 -21.30 -1.54 15.91
CA ASP A 158 -22.35 -2.09 15.04
C ASP A 158 -21.75 -2.86 13.87
N ARG A 159 -22.15 -4.14 13.72
CA ARG A 159 -21.65 -5.08 12.69
C ARG A 159 -22.22 -4.86 11.28
N ILE A 160 -22.89 -3.72 11.03
CA ILE A 160 -23.74 -3.55 9.84
C ILE A 160 -22.96 -2.91 8.68
N THR A 161 -21.90 -2.16 8.96
CA THR A 161 -21.12 -1.48 7.92
C THR A 161 -19.94 -2.33 7.51
N ASP A 162 -19.73 -2.48 6.20
CA ASP A 162 -18.59 -3.19 5.63
C ASP A 162 -17.28 -2.39 5.80
N PHE A 163 -16.14 -3.10 5.75
CA PHE A 163 -14.82 -2.48 5.67
C PHE A 163 -14.77 -1.44 4.53
N ASN A 164 -14.15 -0.28 4.78
CA ASN A 164 -13.86 0.65 3.69
C ASN A 164 -12.72 0.09 2.83
N VAL A 165 -13.09 -0.65 1.78
CA VAL A 165 -12.13 -1.29 0.89
C VAL A 165 -11.29 -0.27 0.11
N GLY A 166 -11.87 0.89 -0.22
CA GLY A 166 -11.13 1.98 -0.87
C GLY A 166 -9.98 2.48 0.00
N LEU A 167 -10.21 2.61 1.31
CA LEU A 167 -9.18 2.99 2.28
C LEU A 167 -8.07 1.94 2.38
N CYS A 168 -8.41 0.65 2.39
CA CYS A 168 -7.41 -0.43 2.43
C CYS A 168 -6.47 -0.36 1.22
N GLN A 169 -7.04 -0.10 0.05
CA GLN A 169 -6.29 0.05 -1.19
C GLN A 169 -5.40 1.30 -1.19
N GLU A 170 -5.92 2.44 -0.73
CA GLU A 170 -5.14 3.68 -0.59
C GLU A 170 -3.92 3.49 0.32
N VAL A 171 -4.14 2.90 1.50
CA VAL A 171 -3.06 2.56 2.44
C VAL A 171 -2.02 1.68 1.78
N ARG A 172 -2.43 0.59 1.11
CA ARG A 172 -1.50 -0.29 0.39
C ARG A 172 -0.67 0.48 -0.63
N LEU A 173 -1.30 1.35 -1.43
CA LEU A 173 -0.60 2.13 -2.46
C LEU A 173 0.43 3.09 -1.84
N ILE A 174 0.13 3.71 -0.70
CA ILE A 174 1.06 4.57 0.04
C ILE A 174 2.26 3.77 0.55
N LEU A 175 2.02 2.61 1.18
CA LEU A 175 3.09 1.74 1.67
C LEU A 175 3.98 1.24 0.53
N LEU A 176 3.36 0.74 -0.55
CA LEU A 176 4.06 0.22 -1.73
C LEU A 176 4.91 1.31 -2.42
N LYS A 177 4.34 2.51 -2.61
CA LYS A 177 5.04 3.66 -3.18
C LYS A 177 6.27 4.04 -2.34
N SER A 178 6.11 4.07 -1.03
CA SER A 178 7.18 4.44 -0.10
C SER A 178 8.32 3.42 -0.13
N LEU A 179 8.00 2.13 -0.04
CA LEU A 179 9.02 1.07 -0.12
C LEU A 179 9.75 1.06 -1.46
N ARG A 180 9.05 1.24 -2.58
CA ARG A 180 9.69 1.36 -3.91
C ARG A 180 10.59 2.59 -4.01
N LYS A 181 10.19 3.74 -3.43
CA LYS A 181 11.06 4.93 -3.32
C LYS A 181 12.34 4.57 -2.58
N PHE A 182 12.26 3.90 -1.43
CA PHE A 182 13.44 3.55 -0.63
C PHE A 182 14.39 2.60 -1.35
N VAL A 183 13.83 1.57 -1.99
CA VAL A 183 14.59 0.65 -2.85
C VAL A 183 15.31 1.42 -3.96
N SER A 184 14.62 2.29 -4.69
CA SER A 184 15.20 3.04 -5.82
C SER A 184 16.30 4.03 -5.41
N GLN A 185 16.26 4.48 -4.15
CA GLN A 185 17.25 5.40 -3.57
C GLN A 185 18.41 4.67 -2.90
N SER A 186 18.29 3.36 -2.69
CA SER A 186 19.37 2.58 -2.08
C SER A 186 20.56 2.57 -3.03
N LEU A 187 21.68 3.11 -2.57
CA LEU A 187 22.96 3.11 -3.29
C LEU A 187 23.65 1.74 -3.25
N GLU A 188 22.98 0.71 -2.71
CA GLU A 188 23.55 -0.62 -2.60
C GLU A 188 23.82 -1.23 -3.98
N ASN A 189 24.95 -1.93 -4.02
CA ASN A 189 25.64 -2.51 -5.17
C ASN A 189 24.76 -2.68 -6.43
N PRO A 190 25.08 -2.04 -7.57
CA PRO A 190 24.32 -2.16 -8.82
C PRO A 190 24.24 -3.60 -9.37
N ARG A 191 24.93 -4.56 -8.74
CA ARG A 191 24.90 -5.98 -9.07
C ARG A 191 23.75 -6.76 -8.42
N THR A 192 23.21 -6.28 -7.30
CA THR A 192 22.14 -6.96 -6.53
C THR A 192 21.19 -5.89 -5.97
N PRO A 193 20.24 -5.39 -6.79
CA PRO A 193 19.27 -4.42 -6.30
C PRO A 193 18.43 -5.05 -5.20
N ILE A 194 18.22 -4.30 -4.11
CA ILE A 194 17.27 -4.70 -3.06
C ILE A 194 15.90 -4.82 -3.72
N ALA A 195 15.25 -5.96 -3.59
CA ALA A 195 13.91 -6.20 -4.10
C ALA A 195 13.01 -6.72 -2.99
N PHE A 196 11.70 -6.51 -3.14
CA PHE A 196 10.70 -7.11 -2.29
C PHE A 196 9.51 -7.56 -3.11
N GLU A 197 8.78 -8.53 -2.57
CA GLU A 197 7.55 -9.07 -3.14
C GLU A 197 6.38 -8.87 -2.16
N GLU A 198 5.18 -8.68 -2.71
CA GLU A 198 3.92 -8.57 -1.95
C GLU A 198 3.32 -9.96 -1.74
N TYR A 199 2.98 -10.28 -0.49
CA TYR A 199 2.28 -11.50 -0.10
C TYR A 199 1.04 -11.18 0.73
N ILE A 200 0.08 -12.09 0.74
CA ILE A 200 -1.02 -12.10 1.71
C ILE A 200 -0.85 -13.30 2.63
N GLN A 201 -0.89 -13.06 3.94
CA GLN A 201 -0.92 -14.14 4.92
C GLN A 201 -2.32 -14.74 5.01
N CYS A 202 -2.38 -16.07 5.11
CA CYS A 202 -3.56 -16.86 5.36
C CYS A 202 -4.41 -16.27 6.51
N PRO A 203 -5.71 -16.01 6.30
CA PRO A 203 -6.59 -15.41 7.33
C PRO A 203 -6.76 -16.29 8.58
N GLU A 204 -6.64 -17.60 8.44
CA GLU A 204 -6.79 -18.60 9.51
C GLU A 204 -5.51 -18.81 10.35
N MET A 205 -4.45 -18.04 10.08
CA MET A 205 -3.18 -18.16 10.79
C MET A 205 -3.24 -17.59 12.20
N GLU A 206 -2.62 -18.30 13.14
CA GLU A 206 -2.32 -17.74 14.46
C GLU A 206 -1.28 -16.61 14.32
N GLU A 207 -1.59 -15.45 14.88
CA GLU A 207 -0.85 -14.20 14.60
C GLU A 207 0.53 -14.14 15.26
N SER A 208 0.86 -15.12 16.10
CA SER A 208 2.21 -15.31 16.65
C SER A 208 3.17 -15.98 15.67
N VAL A 209 2.67 -16.56 14.58
CA VAL A 209 3.48 -17.30 13.61
C VAL A 209 3.78 -16.42 12.40
N HIS A 210 5.06 -16.20 12.18
CA HIS A 210 5.60 -15.36 11.12
C HIS A 210 6.20 -16.24 10.03
N ASN A 211 6.28 -15.72 8.81
CA ASN A 211 6.86 -16.39 7.64
C ASN A 211 6.16 -17.69 7.19
N GLU A 212 4.98 -17.99 7.72
CA GLU A 212 4.16 -19.13 7.30
C GLU A 212 2.83 -18.67 6.71
N GLY A 213 2.22 -19.53 5.88
CA GLY A 213 0.91 -19.29 5.30
C GLY A 213 0.86 -18.08 4.38
N MET A 214 2.00 -17.67 3.82
CA MET A 214 2.08 -16.54 2.90
C MET A 214 1.83 -17.01 1.47
N PHE A 215 0.92 -16.35 0.78
CA PHE A 215 0.62 -16.57 -0.63
C PHE A 215 1.15 -15.40 -1.44
N ARG A 216 1.90 -15.70 -2.51
CA ARG A 216 2.29 -14.67 -3.46
C ARG A 216 1.05 -14.21 -4.21
N LEU A 217 0.98 -12.90 -4.48
CA LEU A 217 -0.17 -12.34 -5.20
C LEU A 217 -0.36 -13.00 -6.59
N ASP A 218 0.73 -13.43 -7.23
CA ASP A 218 0.70 -14.06 -8.55
C ASP A 218 0.00 -15.42 -8.55
N GLU A 219 0.11 -16.18 -7.47
CA GLU A 219 -0.55 -17.49 -7.33
C GLU A 219 -2.08 -17.35 -7.44
N PHE A 220 -2.64 -16.32 -6.81
CA PHE A 220 -4.07 -16.02 -6.90
C PHE A 220 -4.50 -15.51 -8.28
N MET A 221 -3.59 -15.08 -9.15
CA MET A 221 -3.96 -14.66 -10.51
C MET A 221 -4.37 -15.85 -11.39
N TYR A 222 -3.88 -17.06 -11.07
CA TYR A 222 -4.13 -18.28 -11.83
C TYR A 222 -5.14 -19.19 -11.15
N ASP A 223 -5.08 -19.28 -9.82
CA ASP A 223 -5.94 -20.18 -9.04
C ASP A 223 -6.95 -19.37 -8.22
N ARG A 224 -8.19 -19.87 -8.13
CA ARG A 224 -9.25 -19.30 -7.28
C ARG A 224 -9.08 -19.65 -5.82
N GLU A 225 -8.45 -20.79 -5.57
CA GLU A 225 -8.24 -21.33 -4.24
C GLU A 225 -6.83 -21.88 -4.15
N LEU A 226 -6.13 -21.53 -3.08
CA LEU A 226 -4.78 -22.04 -2.82
C LEU A 226 -4.80 -22.86 -1.54
N LYS A 227 -4.16 -24.03 -1.56
CA LYS A 227 -4.01 -24.85 -0.35
C LYS A 227 -3.04 -24.18 0.61
N CYS A 228 -3.49 -23.90 1.84
CA CYS A 228 -2.61 -23.40 2.89
C CYS A 228 -1.66 -24.52 3.34
N ARG A 229 -0.36 -24.23 3.34
CA ARG A 229 0.70 -25.18 3.75
C ARG A 229 1.37 -24.81 5.07
N ALA A 230 0.82 -23.85 5.82
CA ALA A 230 1.35 -23.48 7.12
C ALA A 230 1.21 -24.64 8.11
N ALA A 231 2.28 -24.93 8.84
CA ALA A 231 2.28 -25.97 9.86
C ALA A 231 1.45 -25.54 11.08
N SER A 232 1.36 -24.23 11.31
CA SER A 232 0.58 -23.66 12.41
C SER A 232 -0.94 -23.64 12.19
N CYS A 233 -1.42 -23.93 10.97
CA CYS A 233 -2.86 -24.06 10.76
C CYS A 233 -3.37 -25.37 11.33
N LYS A 234 -4.33 -25.31 12.25
CA LYS A 234 -4.92 -26.47 12.96
C LYS A 234 -5.50 -27.55 12.03
N LYS A 235 -5.89 -27.15 10.82
CA LYS A 235 -6.41 -28.03 9.77
C LYS A 235 -5.86 -27.60 8.41
N THR A 236 -5.62 -28.58 7.54
CA THR A 236 -5.47 -28.35 6.11
C THR A 236 -6.76 -27.72 5.57
N HIS A 237 -6.63 -26.59 4.89
CA HIS A 237 -7.74 -25.87 4.29
C HIS A 237 -7.27 -25.17 3.00
N THR A 238 -8.23 -24.70 2.21
CA THR A 238 -8.00 -23.82 1.07
C THR A 238 -8.30 -22.38 1.48
N VAL A 239 -7.55 -21.44 0.92
CA VAL A 239 -7.80 -20.01 1.06
C VAL A 239 -8.38 -19.54 -0.27
N GLU A 240 -9.59 -19.01 -0.22
CA GLU A 240 -10.24 -18.43 -1.39
C GLU A 240 -9.58 -17.09 -1.76
N ARG A 241 -9.42 -16.86 -3.06
CA ARG A 241 -8.90 -15.60 -3.64
C ARG A 241 -9.66 -14.41 -3.08
N LYS A 242 -10.99 -14.50 -3.04
CA LYS A 242 -11.85 -13.42 -2.55
C LYS A 242 -11.54 -13.06 -1.11
N ASP A 243 -11.38 -14.05 -0.23
CA ASP A 243 -11.09 -13.80 1.19
C ASP A 243 -9.72 -13.18 1.39
N ALA A 244 -8.71 -13.66 0.65
CA ALA A 244 -7.34 -13.13 0.72
C ALA A 244 -7.20 -11.72 0.12
N MET A 245 -7.84 -11.46 -1.02
CA MET A 245 -7.57 -10.27 -1.84
C MET A 245 -8.60 -9.16 -1.72
N SER A 246 -9.83 -9.44 -1.26
CA SER A 246 -10.96 -8.49 -1.27
C SER A 246 -10.65 -7.14 -0.66
N HIS A 247 -9.85 -7.10 0.39
CA HIS A 247 -9.51 -5.86 1.10
C HIS A 247 -8.39 -5.07 0.41
N TRP A 248 -7.32 -5.74 -0.01
CA TRP A 248 -6.09 -5.08 -0.48
C TRP A 248 -6.04 -4.88 -2.01
N TYR A 249 -6.79 -5.69 -2.76
CA TYR A 249 -6.69 -5.81 -4.21
C TYR A 249 -8.07 -5.84 -4.88
N LYS A 250 -9.07 -5.14 -4.31
CA LYS A 250 -10.47 -5.15 -4.80
C LYS A 250 -10.59 -5.00 -6.31
N THR A 251 -9.95 -4.03 -6.93
CA THR A 251 -10.10 -3.85 -8.38
C THR A 251 -9.41 -4.93 -9.20
N THR A 252 -8.32 -5.52 -8.70
CA THR A 252 -7.76 -6.72 -9.34
C THR A 252 -8.74 -7.89 -9.21
N LEU A 253 -9.41 -8.01 -8.06
CA LEU A 253 -10.45 -9.02 -7.83
C LEU A 253 -11.70 -8.79 -8.70
N ASP A 254 -12.20 -7.56 -8.80
CA ASP A 254 -13.35 -7.18 -9.64
C ASP A 254 -13.11 -7.49 -11.13
N LEU A 255 -11.85 -7.45 -11.58
CA LEU A 255 -11.46 -7.87 -12.93
C LEU A 255 -11.39 -9.40 -13.09
N LEU A 256 -11.28 -10.16 -12.00
CA LEU A 256 -11.00 -11.59 -12.01
C LEU A 256 -12.18 -12.49 -11.58
N ASP A 257 -13.11 -11.99 -10.77
CA ASP A 257 -14.08 -12.84 -10.07
C ASP A 257 -15.24 -13.32 -10.94
N ASN A 258 -15.58 -12.62 -12.03
CA ASN A 258 -16.55 -13.10 -13.01
C ASN A 258 -15.85 -13.97 -14.07
N GLU A 259 -15.81 -15.30 -13.87
CA GLU A 259 -15.19 -16.23 -14.84
C GLU A 259 -15.86 -16.19 -16.23
N ASP A 260 -17.19 -16.07 -16.26
CA ASP A 260 -17.95 -15.88 -17.51
C ASP A 260 -17.58 -14.58 -18.23
N ASP A 261 -16.98 -13.64 -17.51
CA ASP A 261 -16.62 -12.29 -17.94
C ASP A 261 -15.10 -12.13 -18.17
N LEU A 262 -14.27 -13.13 -17.81
CA LEU A 262 -12.81 -13.05 -17.99
C LEU A 262 -12.41 -12.95 -19.47
N ASN A 263 -13.19 -13.60 -20.33
CA ASN A 263 -13.01 -13.61 -21.78
C ASN A 263 -13.81 -12.49 -22.48
N THR A 264 -14.56 -11.67 -21.76
CA THR A 264 -15.26 -10.55 -22.39
C THR A 264 -14.28 -9.43 -22.72
N PRO A 265 -14.59 -8.65 -23.77
CA PRO A 265 -13.84 -7.45 -24.08
C PRO A 265 -13.85 -6.47 -22.91
N VAL A 266 -12.69 -5.90 -22.61
CA VAL A 266 -12.51 -4.82 -21.63
C VAL A 266 -13.27 -3.59 -22.11
N SER A 267 -13.98 -2.94 -21.20
CA SER A 267 -14.64 -1.66 -21.46
C SER A 267 -13.76 -0.46 -21.10
N GLU A 268 -14.05 0.72 -21.64
CA GLU A 268 -13.39 1.96 -21.20
C GLU A 268 -13.59 2.24 -19.70
N SER A 269 -14.71 1.80 -19.12
CA SER A 269 -14.95 1.90 -17.68
C SER A 269 -13.94 1.08 -16.88
N ASP A 270 -13.66 -0.15 -17.32
CA ASP A 270 -12.64 -1.02 -16.70
C ASP A 270 -11.24 -0.40 -16.82
N LEU A 271 -10.90 0.14 -18.00
CA LEU A 271 -9.64 0.85 -18.21
C LEU A 271 -9.50 2.08 -17.31
N SER A 272 -10.58 2.84 -17.12
CA SER A 272 -10.57 4.00 -16.23
C SER A 272 -10.30 3.62 -14.77
N LYS A 273 -10.90 2.52 -14.30
CA LYS A 273 -10.65 1.98 -12.96
C LYS A 273 -9.19 1.56 -12.82
N VAL A 274 -8.67 0.77 -13.76
CA VAL A 274 -7.26 0.34 -13.77
C VAL A 274 -6.32 1.55 -13.77
N ALA A 275 -6.58 2.55 -14.61
CA ALA A 275 -5.72 3.71 -14.77
C ALA A 275 -5.53 4.52 -13.48
N LYS A 276 -6.55 4.56 -12.62
CA LYS A 276 -6.49 5.26 -11.31
C LYS A 276 -5.54 4.57 -10.32
N GLU A 277 -5.32 3.27 -10.49
CA GLU A 277 -4.64 2.44 -9.51
C GLU A 277 -3.22 2.08 -9.89
N ILE A 278 -2.97 2.02 -11.20
CA ILE A 278 -1.65 1.72 -11.73
C ILE A 278 -0.66 2.77 -11.22
N GLY A 279 0.31 2.27 -10.44
CA GLY A 279 1.26 3.08 -9.69
C GLY A 279 2.42 3.57 -10.56
N TYR A 280 3.64 3.13 -10.22
CA TYR A 280 4.85 3.41 -11.00
C TYR A 280 5.08 2.37 -12.11
N GLU A 281 4.34 1.25 -12.08
CA GLU A 281 4.33 0.22 -13.11
C GLU A 281 3.71 0.65 -14.43
N TYR A 282 3.21 1.88 -14.52
CA TYR A 282 2.48 2.37 -15.68
C TYR A 282 3.28 2.34 -16.99
N TRP A 283 4.58 2.63 -16.95
CA TRP A 283 5.40 2.59 -18.16
C TRP A 283 5.60 1.15 -18.62
N MET A 284 5.90 0.27 -17.65
CA MET A 284 6.10 -1.16 -17.89
C MET A 284 4.83 -1.81 -18.42
N LEU A 285 3.66 -1.44 -17.90
CA LEU A 285 2.38 -1.90 -18.40
C LEU A 285 2.19 -1.53 -19.87
N GLY A 286 2.53 -0.31 -20.27
CA GLY A 286 2.52 0.08 -21.68
C GLY A 286 3.38 -0.84 -22.55
N ILE A 287 4.59 -1.18 -22.12
CA ILE A 287 5.50 -2.10 -22.84
C ILE A 287 4.90 -3.52 -22.91
N VAL A 288 4.37 -4.05 -21.80
CA VAL A 288 3.77 -5.39 -21.74
C VAL A 288 2.51 -5.48 -22.62
N LEU A 289 1.73 -4.40 -22.69
CA LEU A 289 0.62 -4.26 -23.63
C LEU A 289 1.11 -4.03 -25.07
N GLY A 290 2.42 -4.08 -25.35
CA GLY A 290 2.99 -3.98 -26.69
C GLY A 290 3.02 -2.57 -27.26
N CYS A 291 3.00 -1.53 -26.44
CA CYS A 291 3.32 -0.17 -26.90
C CYS A 291 4.85 -0.05 -27.05
N SER A 292 5.31 0.56 -28.14
CA SER A 292 6.74 0.85 -28.30
C SER A 292 7.17 2.01 -27.40
N ASN A 293 8.45 2.05 -27.02
CA ASN A 293 9.00 3.20 -26.28
C ASN A 293 8.77 4.52 -27.03
N GLN A 294 8.80 4.51 -28.37
CA GLN A 294 8.51 5.71 -29.17
C GLN A 294 7.06 6.16 -28.98
N GLN A 295 6.08 5.25 -29.01
CA GLN A 295 4.67 5.59 -28.78
C GLN A 295 4.45 6.14 -27.37
N LEU A 296 5.03 5.49 -26.36
CA LEU A 296 4.93 5.94 -24.97
C LEU A 296 5.59 7.32 -24.78
N ASN A 297 6.76 7.55 -25.39
CA ASN A 297 7.43 8.85 -25.37
C ASN A 297 6.59 9.94 -26.03
N THR A 298 6.00 9.68 -27.20
CA THR A 298 5.12 10.63 -27.89
C THR A 298 3.89 10.97 -27.06
N LEU A 299 3.23 9.98 -26.47
CA LEU A 299 2.09 10.21 -25.57
C LEU A 299 2.51 10.95 -24.29
N SER A 300 3.71 10.69 -23.77
CA SER A 300 4.19 11.36 -22.55
C SER A 300 4.52 12.82 -22.80
N ALA A 301 4.95 13.17 -24.02
CA ALA A 301 5.24 14.54 -24.41
C ALA A 301 3.98 15.43 -24.45
N THR A 302 2.79 14.83 -24.52
CA THR A 302 1.52 15.57 -24.55
C THR A 302 0.82 15.65 -23.19
N HIS A 303 1.40 15.09 -22.13
CA HIS A 303 0.80 15.05 -20.80
C HIS A 303 1.79 15.53 -19.74
N ASP A 304 1.32 16.30 -18.76
CA ASP A 304 2.09 16.52 -17.53
C ASP A 304 1.96 15.26 -16.66
N LEU A 305 2.90 14.32 -16.77
CA LEU A 305 2.86 13.04 -16.04
C LEU A 305 2.78 13.20 -14.50
N ARG A 306 3.07 14.38 -13.94
CA ARG A 306 2.87 14.62 -12.50
C ARG A 306 1.41 14.80 -12.13
N LYS A 307 0.59 15.34 -13.05
CA LYS A 307 -0.82 15.68 -12.83
C LYS A 307 -1.78 14.76 -13.58
N GLU A 308 -1.38 14.32 -14.76
CA GLU A 308 -2.24 13.66 -15.75
C GLU A 308 -1.85 12.20 -15.98
N ARG A 309 -1.12 11.58 -15.04
CA ARG A 309 -0.69 10.17 -15.14
C ARG A 309 -1.87 9.24 -15.45
N CYS A 310 -2.99 9.37 -14.74
CA CYS A 310 -4.15 8.51 -14.94
C CYS A 310 -4.71 8.64 -16.37
N THR A 311 -4.76 9.87 -16.90
CA THR A 311 -5.18 10.14 -18.27
C THR A 311 -4.21 9.53 -19.28
N PHE A 312 -2.91 9.71 -19.08
CA PHE A 312 -1.86 9.09 -19.91
C PHE A 312 -2.00 7.56 -19.94
N VAL A 313 -2.19 6.94 -18.77
CA VAL A 313 -2.36 5.49 -18.63
C VAL A 313 -3.61 5.00 -19.34
N PHE A 314 -4.73 5.66 -19.10
CA PHE A 314 -5.99 5.37 -19.77
C PHE A 314 -5.83 5.43 -21.30
N GLN A 315 -5.18 6.46 -21.84
CA GLN A 315 -5.03 6.64 -23.29
C GLN A 315 -4.25 5.52 -23.97
N TYR A 316 -3.10 5.08 -23.43
CA TYR A 316 -2.38 3.98 -24.08
C TYR A 316 -3.13 2.66 -23.93
N MET A 317 -3.88 2.45 -22.83
CA MET A 317 -4.72 1.26 -22.70
C MET A 317 -5.88 1.28 -23.69
N VAL A 318 -6.45 2.46 -23.99
CA VAL A 318 -7.46 2.61 -25.06
C VAL A 318 -6.83 2.31 -26.43
N ILE A 319 -5.59 2.73 -26.67
CA ILE A 319 -4.86 2.37 -27.92
C ILE A 319 -4.66 0.86 -28.01
N TRP A 320 -4.23 0.21 -26.93
CA TRP A 320 -4.11 -1.24 -26.86
C TRP A 320 -5.46 -1.93 -27.11
N MET A 321 -6.51 -1.51 -26.42
CA MET A 321 -7.86 -2.06 -26.57
C MET A 321 -8.36 -1.95 -28.01
N LYS A 322 -8.19 -0.77 -28.64
CA LYS A 322 -8.55 -0.55 -30.06
C LYS A 322 -7.73 -1.40 -31.02
N ARG A 323 -6.45 -1.66 -30.71
CA ARG A 323 -5.56 -2.48 -31.54
C ARG A 323 -5.89 -3.96 -31.45
N GLU A 324 -6.17 -4.47 -30.27
CA GLU A 324 -6.48 -5.89 -30.04
C GLU A 324 -7.95 -6.24 -30.37
N GLY A 325 -8.85 -5.25 -30.39
CA GLY A 325 -10.27 -5.46 -30.65
C GLY A 325 -10.91 -6.37 -29.61
N GLU A 326 -11.68 -7.36 -30.06
CA GLU A 326 -12.32 -8.36 -29.18
C GLU A 326 -11.33 -9.18 -28.36
N ARG A 327 -10.06 -9.24 -28.77
CA ARG A 327 -9.01 -9.93 -28.02
C ARG A 327 -8.51 -9.12 -26.82
N ALA A 328 -8.93 -7.87 -26.64
CA ALA A 328 -8.61 -7.07 -25.47
C ALA A 328 -9.46 -7.53 -24.27
N THR A 329 -9.20 -8.73 -23.73
CA THR A 329 -10.05 -9.30 -22.67
C THR A 329 -9.60 -8.91 -21.26
N LYS A 330 -10.53 -8.97 -20.29
CA LYS A 330 -10.23 -8.65 -18.87
C LYS A 330 -9.09 -9.51 -18.33
N GLN A 331 -9.06 -10.79 -18.71
CA GLN A 331 -7.97 -11.69 -18.37
C GLN A 331 -6.61 -11.23 -18.92
N ARG A 332 -6.53 -10.80 -20.19
CA ARG A 332 -5.26 -10.33 -20.78
C ARG A 332 -4.79 -9.03 -20.12
N LEU A 333 -5.69 -8.11 -19.84
CA LEU A 333 -5.34 -6.89 -19.11
C LEU A 333 -4.82 -7.20 -17.70
N SER A 334 -5.50 -8.07 -16.96
CA SER A 334 -5.10 -8.49 -15.61
C SER A 334 -3.73 -9.16 -15.61
N ARG A 335 -3.46 -10.05 -16.57
CA ARG A 335 -2.12 -10.66 -16.78
C ARG A 335 -1.06 -9.63 -17.13
N ALA A 336 -1.39 -8.63 -17.95
CA ALA A 336 -0.45 -7.58 -18.32
C ALA A 336 -0.08 -6.67 -17.13
N ILE A 337 -1.07 -6.27 -16.32
CA ILE A 337 -0.86 -5.54 -15.05
C ILE A 337 0.08 -6.33 -14.13
N HIS A 338 -0.18 -7.63 -14.02
CA HIS A 338 0.62 -8.51 -13.19
C HIS A 338 2.07 -8.63 -13.68
N ALA A 339 2.27 -8.93 -14.97
CA ALA A 339 3.59 -9.01 -15.58
C ALA A 339 4.37 -7.69 -15.44
N ALA A 340 3.69 -6.55 -15.58
CA ALA A 340 4.31 -5.24 -15.39
C ALA A 340 4.83 -5.02 -13.96
N ARG A 341 4.08 -5.50 -12.95
CA ARG A 341 4.51 -5.45 -11.54
C ARG A 341 5.73 -6.35 -11.28
N LEU A 342 5.74 -7.56 -11.83
CA LEU A 342 6.87 -8.50 -11.70
C LEU A 342 8.15 -7.97 -12.35
N CYS A 343 8.07 -7.39 -13.55
CA CYS A 343 9.24 -6.82 -14.22
C CYS A 343 9.90 -5.72 -13.39
N LEU A 344 9.09 -4.89 -12.70
CA LEU A 344 9.62 -3.87 -11.81
C LEU A 344 10.20 -4.43 -10.51
N SER A 345 9.61 -5.48 -9.95
CA SER A 345 10.10 -6.05 -8.68
C SER A 345 11.40 -6.82 -8.86
N ARG A 346 11.62 -7.45 -10.03
CA ARG A 346 12.82 -8.29 -10.29
C ARG A 346 13.99 -7.55 -10.91
N GLY A 347 13.77 -6.36 -11.47
CA GLY A 347 14.82 -5.64 -12.22
C GLY A 347 15.26 -6.36 -13.51
N ASP A 348 14.47 -7.34 -13.97
CA ASP A 348 14.80 -8.15 -15.14
C ASP A 348 14.71 -7.35 -16.45
N LYS A 349 15.57 -7.68 -17.43
CA LYS A 349 15.45 -7.20 -18.80
C LYS A 349 14.20 -7.80 -19.42
N ILE A 350 13.32 -6.93 -19.93
CA ILE A 350 12.02 -7.28 -20.49
C ILE A 350 12.18 -8.23 -21.68
N THR A 351 11.53 -9.38 -21.61
CA THR A 351 11.16 -10.13 -22.81
C THR A 351 9.69 -9.83 -23.07
N PRO A 352 9.31 -9.26 -24.23
CA PRO A 352 7.89 -9.00 -24.52
C PRO A 352 7.13 -10.32 -24.43
N VAL A 353 6.10 -10.37 -23.59
CA VAL A 353 5.18 -11.51 -23.58
C VAL A 353 4.32 -11.37 -24.83
N ILE A 354 4.62 -12.17 -25.86
CA ILE A 354 3.80 -12.26 -27.05
C ILE A 354 2.55 -13.04 -26.64
N PHE A 355 1.41 -12.33 -26.51
CA PHE A 355 0.11 -12.89 -26.15
C PHE A 355 -0.75 -13.21 -27.37
#